data_AF-A0A8H3VFN2-F1
#
_entry.id   AF-A0A8H3VFN2-F1
#
_cell.length_a   1.000
_cell.length_b   1.000
_cell.length_c   1.000
_cell.angle_alpha   90.00
_cell.angle_beta   90.00
_cell.angle_gamma   90.00
#
_symmetry.space_group_name_H-M   'P 1'
#
loop_
_entity.id
_entity.type
_entity.pdbx_description
1 polymer ?
#
loop_
_entity_poly.entity_id
_entity_poly.type
_entity_poly.pdbx_seq_one_letter_code
_entity_poly.pdbx_strand_id
1 'polypeptide(L)'
;MNTTATVGWVPEPDGRGTAGLLTSCIFTIFLSTWTAYHPDMKRSWSAAFWDKVLITIGTIIAPECIIYLAMCDWNRVKKLQFIFRSIQVEPLTKCESPKAHHSLFGHVMSRTDSKTDPNDTEKCNSRHSSTKYDQAGITISPSRPLTITHAHFLRMGGFCVRSTDGEILQAHHKWDNNRISVKSVCILRAANVSITSVPVSDIKDKSKSDGISKLFALGQISWLFLHLIARTASSMPVSTLELFTASNGACAVVSYLFWWSKPKDVAQPLVLQSAFTAAEILKRQQSFLDASPDLAYPRKYRYARWTVEAIGSWLANLEILGWNFPFPTYTEQIAWRSLSIFLPIWALSIWQIGEWDEKLRFSLKPKIRKKIVPIALTIYGTVRLYFIVEIFTGLRETPAALYGTVDWTQYILHV
;
A
#
# COMPACT_ATOMS: atom_id res chain seq x y z
N MET A 1 -28.32 -3.85 -43.08
CA MET A 1 -26.99 -4.30 -42.63
C MET A 1 -25.96 -3.52 -43.43
N ASN A 2 -25.47 -2.38 -42.91
CA ASN A 2 -24.31 -1.71 -43.50
C ASN A 2 -23.08 -2.52 -43.08
N THR A 3 -22.51 -3.30 -44.00
CA THR A 3 -21.20 -3.92 -43.85
C THR A 3 -20.16 -2.82 -43.76
N THR A 4 -19.84 -2.37 -42.55
CA THR A 4 -18.67 -1.52 -42.31
C THR A 4 -17.45 -2.29 -42.78
N ALA A 5 -16.76 -1.77 -43.79
CA ALA A 5 -15.52 -2.37 -44.27
C ALA A 5 -14.56 -2.57 -43.09
N THR A 6 -14.12 -3.80 -42.89
CA THR A 6 -13.06 -4.13 -41.93
C THR A 6 -11.71 -3.89 -42.60
N VAL A 7 -10.77 -3.35 -41.82
CA VAL A 7 -9.41 -3.04 -42.25
C VAL A 7 -8.43 -3.55 -41.20
N GLY A 8 -7.25 -3.96 -41.64
CA GLY A 8 -6.16 -4.31 -40.75
C GLY A 8 -5.28 -3.11 -40.47
N TRP A 9 -4.14 -3.05 -41.16
CA TRP A 9 -3.19 -1.95 -41.01
C TRP A 9 -3.64 -0.69 -41.75
N VAL A 10 -3.68 0.44 -41.04
CA VAL A 10 -3.98 1.77 -41.58
C VAL A 10 -2.77 2.69 -41.39
N PRO A 11 -2.16 3.23 -42.48
CA PRO A 11 -1.03 4.14 -42.41
C PRO A 11 -1.45 5.53 -41.90
N GLU A 12 -0.48 6.29 -41.40
CA GLU A 12 -0.67 7.63 -40.82
C GLU A 12 0.00 8.65 -41.77
N PRO A 13 -0.79 9.33 -42.63
CA PRO A 13 -0.87 10.78 -42.39
C PRO A 13 -2.29 11.38 -42.42
N ASP A 14 -3.30 10.72 -42.99
CA ASP A 14 -4.65 11.30 -43.18
C ASP A 14 -5.56 11.22 -41.93
N GLY A 15 -5.00 10.92 -40.75
CA GLY A 15 -5.76 10.79 -39.50
C GLY A 15 -5.09 9.88 -38.48
N ARG A 16 -5.91 9.14 -37.71
CA ARG A 16 -5.44 8.18 -36.70
C ARG A 16 -4.96 6.89 -37.37
N GLY A 17 -3.69 6.53 -37.24
CA GLY A 17 -3.15 5.28 -37.77
C GLY A 17 -3.14 4.11 -36.76
N THR A 18 -2.89 2.89 -37.24
CA THR A 18 -2.67 1.71 -36.38
C THR A 18 -1.41 1.86 -35.53
N ALA A 19 -0.35 2.46 -36.08
CA ALA A 19 0.89 2.72 -35.36
C ALA A 19 0.67 3.70 -34.19
N GLY A 20 0.05 4.86 -34.44
CA GLY A 20 -0.31 5.82 -33.39
C GLY A 20 -1.22 5.24 -32.30
N LEU A 21 -2.18 4.37 -32.67
CA LEU A 21 -3.02 3.65 -31.71
C LEU A 21 -2.18 2.72 -30.81
N LEU A 22 -1.32 1.90 -31.40
CA LEU A 22 -0.45 0.98 -30.67
C LEU A 22 0.49 1.74 -29.74
N THR A 23 1.19 2.74 -30.26
CA THR A 23 2.15 3.54 -29.50
C THR A 23 1.48 4.27 -28.34
N SER A 24 0.34 4.93 -28.57
CA SER A 24 -0.36 5.65 -27.49
C SER A 24 -0.85 4.71 -26.37
N CYS A 25 -1.44 3.56 -26.73
CA CYS A 25 -1.94 2.58 -25.76
C CYS A 25 -0.80 1.91 -24.99
N ILE A 26 0.21 1.38 -25.67
CA ILE A 26 1.36 0.72 -25.03
C ILE A 26 2.10 1.70 -24.11
N PHE A 27 2.29 2.95 -24.56
CA PHE A 27 2.92 3.99 -23.75
C PHE A 27 2.09 4.33 -22.51
N THR A 28 0.76 4.43 -22.65
CA THR A 28 -0.15 4.68 -21.52
C THR A 28 -0.15 3.52 -20.52
N ILE A 29 -0.18 2.27 -21.00
CA ILE A 29 -0.06 1.07 -20.16
C ILE A 29 1.27 1.09 -19.41
N PHE A 30 2.38 1.32 -20.11
CA PHE A 30 3.70 1.35 -19.51
C PHE A 30 3.82 2.45 -18.45
N LEU A 31 3.43 3.69 -18.77
CA LEU A 31 3.52 4.79 -17.82
C LEU A 31 2.63 4.59 -16.60
N SER A 32 1.38 4.17 -16.79
CA SER A 32 0.44 3.97 -15.70
C SER A 32 0.92 2.86 -14.75
N THR A 33 1.39 1.73 -15.28
CA THR A 33 1.89 0.61 -14.46
C THR A 33 3.24 0.91 -13.81
N TRP A 34 4.20 1.44 -14.58
CA TRP A 34 5.54 1.78 -14.09
C TRP A 34 5.51 2.82 -12.98
N THR A 35 4.63 3.82 -13.12
CA THR A 35 4.57 4.91 -12.17
C THR A 35 3.63 4.63 -10.99
N ALA A 36 2.64 3.76 -11.13
CA ALA A 36 1.75 3.37 -10.03
C ALA A 36 2.45 2.54 -8.95
N TYR A 37 3.38 1.66 -9.32
CA TYR A 37 4.06 0.84 -8.32
C TYR A 37 5.12 1.62 -7.52
N HIS A 38 5.00 1.59 -6.19
CA HIS A 38 5.93 2.22 -5.27
C HIS A 38 6.71 1.14 -4.51
N PRO A 39 7.91 0.74 -4.98
CA PRO A 39 8.71 -0.30 -4.35
C PRO A 39 9.15 0.12 -2.94
N ASP A 40 9.27 -0.87 -2.06
CA ASP A 40 9.92 -0.69 -0.77
C ASP A 40 11.45 -0.54 -0.96
N MET A 41 12.10 0.07 0.02
CA MET A 41 13.54 0.35 -0.07
C MET A 41 14.35 -0.94 -0.15
N LYS A 42 15.26 -1.01 -1.12
CA LYS A 42 16.20 -2.12 -1.27
C LYS A 42 17.64 -1.66 -1.11
N ARG A 43 18.49 -2.58 -0.65
CA ARG A 43 19.92 -2.34 -0.49
C ARG A 43 20.67 -2.19 -1.82
N SER A 44 20.22 -2.87 -2.87
CA SER A 44 20.85 -2.83 -4.19
C SER A 44 19.93 -2.17 -5.20
N TRP A 45 20.48 -1.21 -5.96
CA TRP A 45 19.76 -0.53 -7.04
C TRP A 45 19.37 -1.49 -8.16
N SER A 46 20.25 -2.42 -8.56
CA SER A 46 19.93 -3.40 -9.60
C SER A 46 18.80 -4.34 -9.18
N ALA A 47 18.80 -4.78 -7.92
CA ALA A 47 17.72 -5.58 -7.38
C ALA A 47 16.41 -4.79 -7.24
N ALA A 48 16.46 -3.47 -7.03
CA ALA A 48 15.28 -2.60 -7.02
C ALA A 48 14.70 -2.42 -8.41
N PHE A 49 15.57 -2.20 -9.39
CA PHE A 49 15.21 -2.05 -10.79
C PHE A 49 14.54 -3.32 -11.34
N TRP A 50 15.16 -4.49 -11.17
CA TRP A 50 14.59 -5.74 -11.67
C TRP A 50 13.28 -6.13 -11.00
N ASP A 51 13.11 -5.90 -9.70
CA ASP A 51 11.82 -6.10 -9.04
C ASP A 51 10.76 -5.16 -9.59
N LYS A 52 11.11 -3.89 -9.82
CA LYS A 52 10.18 -2.92 -10.42
C LYS A 52 9.75 -3.37 -11.81
N VAL A 53 10.69 -3.86 -12.63
CA VAL A 53 10.40 -4.42 -13.96
C VAL A 53 9.49 -5.65 -13.86
N LEU A 54 9.83 -6.64 -13.03
CA LEU A 54 9.05 -7.87 -12.87
C LEU A 54 7.63 -7.59 -12.37
N ILE A 55 7.50 -6.66 -11.41
CA ILE A 55 6.19 -6.24 -10.89
C ILE A 55 5.42 -5.48 -11.97
N THR A 56 6.06 -4.60 -12.74
CA THR A 56 5.40 -3.88 -13.84
C THR A 56 4.84 -4.86 -14.87
N ILE A 57 5.64 -5.83 -15.32
CA ILE A 57 5.18 -6.88 -16.24
C ILE A 57 4.03 -7.69 -15.62
N GLY A 58 4.16 -8.09 -14.35
CA GLY A 58 3.11 -8.77 -13.62
C GLY A 58 1.82 -7.97 -13.53
N THR A 59 1.90 -6.65 -13.37
CA THR A 59 0.72 -5.77 -13.31
C THR A 59 0.09 -5.52 -14.68
N ILE A 60 0.84 -5.58 -15.78
CA ILE A 60 0.25 -5.54 -17.12
C ILE A 60 -0.58 -6.81 -17.37
N ILE A 61 -0.07 -7.97 -16.92
CA ILE A 61 -0.80 -9.25 -17.06
C ILE A 61 -2.00 -9.31 -16.11
N ALA A 62 -1.84 -8.78 -14.89
CA ALA A 62 -2.81 -8.88 -13.81
C ALA A 62 -2.96 -7.51 -13.10
N PRO A 63 -3.68 -6.54 -13.71
CA PRO A 63 -3.76 -5.18 -13.19
C PRO A 63 -4.44 -5.08 -11.82
N GLU A 64 -5.32 -6.00 -11.46
CA GLU A 64 -5.90 -6.06 -10.10
C GLU A 64 -4.85 -6.34 -9.01
N CYS A 65 -3.71 -6.96 -9.35
CA CYS A 65 -2.66 -7.24 -8.37
C CYS A 65 -2.07 -5.96 -7.77
N ILE A 66 -2.00 -4.87 -8.53
CA ILE A 66 -1.46 -3.60 -8.03
C ILE A 66 -2.37 -2.97 -6.98
N ILE A 67 -3.69 -3.11 -7.14
CA ILE A 67 -4.68 -2.64 -6.17
C ILE A 67 -4.57 -3.47 -4.90
N TYR A 68 -4.47 -4.80 -5.04
CA TYR A 68 -4.27 -5.72 -3.93
C TYR A 68 -3.03 -5.38 -3.10
N LEU A 69 -1.88 -5.15 -3.76
CA LEU A 69 -0.63 -4.76 -3.12
C LEU A 69 -0.78 -3.43 -2.38
N ALA A 70 -1.42 -2.43 -3.02
CA ALA A 70 -1.64 -1.13 -2.42
C ALA A 70 -2.56 -1.18 -1.19
N MET A 71 -3.64 -1.97 -1.26
CA MET A 71 -4.56 -2.21 -0.14
C MET A 71 -3.86 -2.95 1.01
N CYS A 72 -3.08 -3.99 0.71
CA CYS A 72 -2.30 -4.72 1.71
C CYS A 72 -1.35 -3.77 2.46
N ASP A 73 -0.67 -2.89 1.73
CA ASP A 73 0.21 -1.90 2.33
C ASP A 73 -0.53 -0.91 3.23
N TRP A 74 -1.65 -0.38 2.76
CA TRP A 74 -2.52 0.52 3.51
C TRP A 74 -3.02 -0.07 4.81
N ASN A 75 -3.53 -1.30 4.75
CA ASN A 75 -4.04 -2.05 5.90
C ASN A 75 -2.97 -2.26 6.97
N ARG A 76 -1.79 -2.71 6.55
CA ARG A 76 -0.66 -2.84 7.45
C ARG A 76 -0.22 -1.47 8.00
N VAL A 77 -0.36 -0.36 7.25
CA VAL A 77 0.02 1.00 7.71
C VAL A 77 -0.94 1.48 8.80
N LYS A 78 -2.23 1.22 8.63
CA LYS A 78 -3.24 1.46 9.67
C LYS A 78 -2.98 0.61 10.91
N LYS A 79 -2.55 -0.65 10.74
CA LYS A 79 -2.07 -1.50 11.84
C LYS A 79 -0.90 -0.86 12.58
N LEU A 80 0.09 -0.38 11.84
CA LEU A 80 1.29 0.25 12.41
C LEU A 80 0.95 1.51 13.21
N GLN A 81 0.05 2.35 12.71
CA GLN A 81 -0.44 3.52 13.45
C GLN A 81 -1.17 3.12 14.73
N PHE A 82 -1.96 2.05 14.69
CA PHE A 82 -2.63 1.51 15.86
C PHE A 82 -1.63 1.00 16.91
N ILE A 83 -0.67 0.15 16.50
CA ILE A 83 0.39 -0.37 17.36
C ILE A 83 1.23 0.76 17.97
N PHE A 84 1.57 1.77 17.17
CA PHE A 84 2.35 2.91 17.63
C PHE A 84 1.63 3.71 18.72
N ARG A 85 0.29 3.79 18.66
CA ARG A 85 -0.54 4.45 19.68
C ARG A 85 -0.73 3.59 20.93
N SER A 86 -0.79 2.26 20.78
CA SER A 86 -1.02 1.34 21.91
C SER A 86 0.23 1.10 22.75
N ILE A 87 1.42 1.09 22.13
CA ILE A 87 2.69 0.98 22.84
C ILE A 87 3.06 2.37 23.38
N GLN A 88 2.57 2.70 24.58
CA GLN A 88 2.98 3.88 25.32
C GLN A 88 4.31 3.61 26.02
N VAL A 89 5.16 4.64 26.08
CA VAL A 89 6.39 4.61 26.88
C VAL A 89 5.96 5.00 28.29
N GLU A 90 6.06 4.08 29.26
CA GLU A 90 6.07 4.51 30.66
C GLU A 90 7.29 5.42 30.84
N PRO A 91 7.12 6.64 31.39
CA PRO A 91 8.25 7.49 31.67
C PRO A 91 9.22 6.75 32.59
N LEU A 92 10.50 6.74 32.24
CA LEU A 92 11.61 6.15 33.00
C LEU A 92 11.84 6.93 34.32
N THR A 93 10.84 6.98 35.20
CA THR A 93 10.90 7.67 36.50
C THR A 93 10.85 6.71 37.68
N LYS A 94 11.07 5.41 37.47
CA LYS A 94 11.32 4.47 38.57
C LYS A 94 12.67 3.77 38.39
N CYS A 95 13.74 4.48 38.73
CA CYS A 95 14.84 3.80 39.38
C CYS A 95 14.36 3.47 40.80
N GLU A 96 13.83 2.28 40.99
CA GLU A 96 13.62 1.74 42.33
C GLU A 96 14.99 1.59 42.99
N SER A 97 15.26 2.42 43.99
CA SER A 97 16.38 2.26 44.91
C SER A 97 16.36 0.83 45.49
N PRO A 98 17.50 0.15 45.65
CA PRO A 98 17.53 -1.19 46.22
C PRO A 98 17.04 -1.12 47.67
N LYS A 99 15.82 -1.59 47.93
CA LYS A 99 15.33 -1.74 49.31
C LYS A 99 16.07 -2.91 49.94
N ALA A 100 16.94 -2.57 50.87
CA ALA A 100 17.62 -3.49 51.75
C ALA A 100 16.61 -4.42 52.44
N HIS A 101 16.99 -5.70 52.49
CA HIS A 101 16.39 -6.69 53.38
C HIS A 101 16.36 -6.17 54.81
N HIS A 102 15.19 -6.17 55.46
CA HIS A 102 15.13 -6.57 56.86
C HIS A 102 13.78 -7.24 57.15
N SER A 103 13.92 -8.38 57.80
CA SER A 103 12.95 -9.43 58.06
C SER A 103 12.27 -9.28 59.43
N LEU A 104 11.04 -9.81 59.49
CA LEU A 104 10.45 -10.59 60.59
C LEU A 104 10.12 -9.92 61.94
N PHE A 105 9.08 -10.50 62.56
CA PHE A 105 8.35 -10.15 63.79
C PHE A 105 7.28 -9.06 63.62
N GLY A 106 6.00 -9.25 63.92
CA GLY A 106 5.33 -10.32 64.65
C GLY A 106 4.28 -9.70 65.57
N HIS A 107 3.02 -10.07 65.35
CA HIS A 107 1.99 -10.23 66.38
C HIS A 107 1.17 -9.03 66.91
N VAL A 108 -0.15 -9.29 66.93
CA VAL A 108 -1.22 -8.88 67.89
C VAL A 108 -2.32 -7.97 67.34
N MET A 109 -3.51 -8.58 67.25
CA MET A 109 -4.84 -7.98 67.22
C MET A 109 -5.21 -7.43 68.62
N SER A 110 -5.82 -6.25 68.69
CA SER A 110 -6.97 -6.01 69.61
C SER A 110 -7.70 -4.71 69.26
N ARG A 111 -9.03 -4.80 69.30
CA ARG A 111 -10.05 -3.73 69.40
C ARG A 111 -9.82 -2.83 70.63
N THR A 112 -10.18 -1.55 70.54
CA THR A 112 -11.34 -0.92 71.21
C THR A 112 -11.57 0.53 70.75
N ASP A 113 -12.82 0.97 70.90
CA ASP A 113 -13.47 2.18 70.41
C ASP A 113 -13.02 3.51 71.04
N SER A 114 -13.15 4.63 70.31
CA SER A 114 -13.91 5.83 70.76
C SER A 114 -13.88 6.99 69.73
N LYS A 115 -15.02 7.68 69.69
CA LYS A 115 -15.39 8.92 68.95
C LYS A 115 -14.45 10.09 69.36
N THR A 116 -14.23 11.20 68.64
CA THR A 116 -15.16 12.14 67.98
C THR A 116 -14.33 13.24 67.26
N ASP A 117 -14.74 13.59 66.03
CA ASP A 117 -14.70 14.87 65.28
C ASP A 117 -13.46 15.76 65.02
N PRO A 118 -13.47 16.53 63.89
CA PRO A 118 -12.28 16.89 63.13
C PRO A 118 -12.05 18.41 62.94
N ASN A 119 -10.93 18.71 62.28
CA ASN A 119 -10.56 19.93 61.55
C ASN A 119 -9.71 20.96 62.29
N ASP A 120 -8.41 20.68 62.35
CA ASP A 120 -7.36 21.69 62.28
C ASP A 120 -6.42 21.36 61.11
N THR A 121 -6.20 22.32 60.21
CA THR A 121 -4.87 22.46 59.61
C THR A 121 -4.66 23.90 59.14
N GLU A 122 -4.02 24.67 60.02
CA GLU A 122 -3.35 25.93 59.72
C GLU A 122 -2.11 25.75 58.81
N LYS A 123 -1.93 26.77 57.96
CA LYS A 123 -0.69 27.52 57.60
C LYS A 123 0.66 26.99 58.14
N CYS A 124 1.79 27.11 57.45
CA CYS A 124 2.32 28.37 56.92
C CYS A 124 3.55 28.18 55.99
N ASN A 125 3.80 29.20 55.17
CA ASN A 125 4.87 29.40 54.20
C ASN A 125 6.30 29.49 54.81
N SER A 126 7.34 29.22 54.00
CA SER A 126 8.35 30.22 53.58
C SER A 126 9.53 29.64 52.77
N ARG A 127 10.24 30.55 52.09
CA ARG A 127 11.19 30.45 50.97
C ARG A 127 12.55 29.81 51.33
N HIS A 128 13.21 29.17 50.35
CA HIS A 128 14.67 29.25 50.17
C HIS A 128 15.11 29.06 48.72
N SER A 129 16.14 29.81 48.33
CA SER A 129 16.73 29.95 47.00
C SER A 129 17.78 28.89 46.68
N SER A 130 17.83 28.54 45.38
CA SER A 130 19.02 28.18 44.57
C SER A 130 20.05 27.16 45.09
N THR A 131 20.17 26.02 44.40
CA THR A 131 21.46 25.44 43.98
C THR A 131 21.30 24.54 42.75
N LYS A 132 22.17 24.78 41.76
CA LYS A 132 22.47 23.92 40.60
C LYS A 132 22.88 22.52 41.04
N TYR A 133 22.45 21.47 40.34
CA TYR A 133 23.28 20.37 39.81
C TYR A 133 22.49 19.58 38.73
N ASP A 134 23.24 19.17 37.70
CA ASP A 134 22.80 18.57 36.44
C ASP A 134 22.13 17.19 36.56
N GLN A 135 21.12 16.94 35.72
CA GLN A 135 21.00 15.70 34.96
C GLN A 135 20.01 15.89 33.81
N ALA A 136 20.46 15.54 32.61
CA ALA A 136 19.84 15.78 31.32
C ALA A 136 18.32 15.46 31.31
N GLY A 137 17.52 16.51 31.38
CA GLY A 137 16.09 16.44 31.13
C GLY A 137 15.88 16.00 29.69
N ILE A 138 15.48 14.74 29.50
CA ILE A 138 14.84 14.29 28.26
C ILE A 138 13.51 15.05 28.21
N THR A 139 13.52 16.24 27.59
CA THR A 139 12.30 16.94 27.19
C THR A 139 11.59 16.04 26.18
N ILE A 140 10.63 15.25 26.66
CA ILE A 140 9.70 14.51 25.80
C ILE A 140 8.84 15.57 25.12
N SER A 141 9.26 15.98 23.91
CA SER A 141 8.46 16.86 23.07
C SER A 141 7.06 16.24 22.88
N PRO A 142 5.96 17.00 22.99
CA PRO A 142 4.62 16.47 22.87
C PRO A 142 4.49 15.71 21.55
N SER A 143 4.29 14.39 21.63
CA SER A 143 4.36 13.53 20.46
C SER A 143 3.21 13.87 19.51
N ARG A 144 3.51 14.54 18.40
CA ARG A 144 2.56 14.70 17.30
C ARG A 144 2.04 13.33 16.86
N PRO A 145 0.77 13.22 16.43
CA PRO A 145 0.22 11.96 15.95
C PRO A 145 1.01 11.46 14.73
N LEU A 146 1.31 10.16 14.70
CA LEU A 146 2.01 9.52 13.58
C LEU A 146 1.21 9.67 12.29
N THR A 147 1.70 10.46 11.33
CA THR A 147 1.01 10.65 10.03
C THR A 147 1.11 9.40 9.16
N ILE A 148 0.25 9.31 8.13
CA ILE A 148 0.23 8.16 7.20
C ILE A 148 1.55 8.06 6.43
N THR A 149 2.14 9.19 6.04
CA THR A 149 3.46 9.22 5.37
C THR A 149 4.58 8.67 6.26
N HIS A 150 4.62 9.05 7.55
CA HIS A 150 5.59 8.46 8.49
C HIS A 150 5.41 6.95 8.63
N ALA A 151 4.17 6.47 8.68
CA ALA A 151 3.88 5.05 8.79
C ALA A 151 4.23 4.26 7.52
N HIS A 152 4.00 4.82 6.32
CA HIS A 152 4.51 4.24 5.07
C HIS A 152 6.04 4.23 5.04
N PHE A 153 6.67 5.33 5.43
CA PHE A 153 8.13 5.43 5.44
C PHE A 153 8.76 4.42 6.42
N LEU A 154 8.19 4.27 7.61
CA LEU A 154 8.59 3.25 8.58
C LEU A 154 8.40 1.83 8.04
N ARG A 155 7.28 1.55 7.36
CA ARG A 155 7.06 0.25 6.72
C ARG A 155 8.16 -0.07 5.72
N MET A 156 8.53 0.89 4.87
CA MET A 156 9.52 0.68 3.82
C MET A 156 10.96 0.48 4.36
N GLY A 157 11.14 0.51 5.69
CA GLY A 157 12.46 0.49 6.32
C GLY A 157 13.16 1.84 6.26
N GLY A 158 12.42 2.93 6.04
CA GLY A 158 12.95 4.28 5.90
C GLY A 158 13.55 4.87 7.18
N PHE A 159 13.40 4.23 8.34
CA PHE A 159 14.03 4.67 9.59
C PHE A 159 15.07 3.67 10.09
N CYS A 160 16.24 4.18 10.44
CA CYS A 160 17.32 3.48 11.12
C CYS A 160 17.66 4.21 12.41
N VAL A 161 18.12 3.47 13.40
CA VAL A 161 18.62 4.02 14.66
C VAL A 161 20.14 3.83 14.68
N ARG A 162 20.89 4.91 14.88
CA ARG A 162 22.32 4.84 15.18
C ARG A 162 22.51 4.84 16.69
N SER A 163 23.19 3.81 17.18
CA SER A 163 23.56 3.69 18.58
C SER A 163 24.85 4.47 18.89
N THR A 164 25.11 4.69 20.18
CA THR A 164 26.29 5.41 20.70
C THR A 164 27.61 4.69 20.38
N ASP A 165 27.57 3.37 20.22
CA ASP A 165 28.70 2.53 19.77
C ASP A 165 28.96 2.62 18.25
N GLY A 166 28.13 3.39 17.53
CA GLY A 166 28.23 3.57 16.08
C GLY A 166 27.47 2.52 15.26
N GLU A 167 26.88 1.50 15.89
CA GLU A 167 26.08 0.50 15.17
C GLU A 167 24.78 1.10 14.63
N ILE A 168 24.40 0.68 13.42
CA ILE A 168 23.15 1.10 12.77
C ILE A 168 22.15 -0.05 12.84
N LEU A 169 21.16 0.11 13.72
CA LEU A 169 20.05 -0.81 13.86
C LEU A 169 18.91 -0.40 12.92
N GLN A 170 18.62 -1.22 11.92
CA GLN A 170 17.47 -1.00 11.04
C GLN A 170 16.19 -1.35 11.78
N ALA A 171 15.20 -0.44 11.73
CA ALA A 171 13.91 -0.71 12.33
C ALA A 171 13.17 -1.87 11.62
N HIS A 172 13.50 -2.15 10.36
CA HIS A 172 12.87 -3.16 9.52
C HIS A 172 13.87 -4.27 9.13
N HIS A 173 13.75 -5.46 9.71
CA HIS A 173 14.52 -6.64 9.28
C HIS A 173 13.68 -7.51 8.32
N LYS A 174 14.14 -7.62 7.07
CA LYS A 174 13.86 -8.64 6.03
C LYS A 174 12.49 -9.37 6.06
N TRP A 175 11.70 -9.18 4.98
CA TRP A 175 10.59 -10.01 4.44
C TRP A 175 10.09 -11.21 5.26
N ASP A 176 9.50 -11.01 6.44
CA ASP A 176 8.75 -12.05 7.13
C ASP A 176 7.48 -11.52 7.83
N ASN A 177 6.51 -12.41 8.01
CA ASN A 177 5.11 -12.13 8.33
C ASN A 177 4.87 -11.25 9.57
N ASN A 178 3.74 -10.52 9.57
CA ASN A 178 2.92 -9.83 10.62
C ASN A 178 3.56 -9.29 11.93
N ARG A 179 4.66 -9.88 12.45
CA ARG A 179 5.48 -9.51 13.61
C ARG A 179 6.47 -8.38 13.33
N ILE A 180 6.81 -8.09 12.06
CA ILE A 180 7.76 -7.01 11.70
C ILE A 180 7.27 -5.63 12.18
N SER A 181 5.99 -5.33 12.01
CA SER A 181 5.44 -4.01 12.36
C SER A 181 5.58 -3.70 13.86
N VAL A 182 5.45 -4.71 14.72
CA VAL A 182 5.63 -4.55 16.17
C VAL A 182 7.11 -4.34 16.49
N LYS A 183 8.00 -5.20 15.98
CA LYS A 183 9.46 -5.09 16.17
C LYS A 183 10.00 -3.71 15.77
N SER A 184 9.55 -3.18 14.63
CA SER A 184 9.95 -1.86 14.13
C SER A 184 9.46 -0.69 14.98
N VAL A 185 8.34 -0.84 15.69
CA VAL A 185 7.89 0.17 16.66
C VAL A 185 8.66 0.01 17.97
N CYS A 186 8.81 -1.21 18.47
CA CYS A 186 9.52 -1.51 19.71
C CYS A 186 10.97 -1.01 19.70
N ILE A 187 11.69 -1.14 18.58
CA ILE A 187 13.06 -0.65 18.47
C ILE A 187 13.17 0.88 18.50
N LEU A 188 12.23 1.59 17.86
CA LEU A 188 12.17 3.05 17.91
C LEU A 188 11.85 3.56 19.33
N ARG A 189 10.94 2.86 20.03
CA ARG A 189 10.60 3.15 21.42
C ARG A 189 11.75 2.82 22.37
N ALA A 190 12.43 1.69 22.18
CA ALA A 190 13.59 1.27 22.95
C ALA A 190 14.77 2.24 22.85
N ALA A 191 14.96 2.81 21.65
CA ALA A 191 15.95 3.85 21.38
C ALA A 191 15.54 5.25 21.88
N ASN A 192 14.31 5.42 22.38
CA ASN A 192 13.72 6.70 22.78
C ASN A 192 13.79 7.78 21.69
N VAL A 193 13.52 7.39 20.44
CA VAL A 193 13.60 8.29 19.28
C VAL A 193 12.20 8.70 18.84
N SER A 194 11.98 10.01 18.68
CA SER A 194 10.74 10.52 18.11
C SER A 194 10.83 10.57 16.58
N ILE A 195 10.08 9.70 15.89
CA ILE A 195 9.93 9.77 14.43
C ILE A 195 8.95 10.86 13.99
N THR A 196 8.13 11.39 14.89
CA THR A 196 7.09 12.38 14.57
C THR A 196 7.58 13.83 14.65
N SER A 197 8.81 14.04 15.14
CA SER A 197 9.52 15.32 15.05
C SER A 197 10.09 15.57 13.65
N VAL A 198 10.36 14.52 12.88
CA VAL A 198 10.79 14.63 11.48
C VAL A 198 9.65 15.28 10.68
N PRO A 199 9.88 16.38 9.97
CA PRO A 199 8.82 17.01 9.19
C PRO A 199 8.51 16.15 7.95
N VAL A 200 7.24 16.11 7.57
CA VAL A 200 6.77 15.34 6.39
C VAL A 200 7.40 15.87 5.10
N SER A 201 7.78 17.14 5.06
CA SER A 201 8.52 17.76 3.95
C SER A 201 9.84 17.05 3.69
N ASP A 202 10.62 16.72 4.72
CA ASP A 202 11.94 16.11 4.55
C ASP A 202 11.82 14.68 4.02
N ILE A 203 10.73 13.99 4.37
CA ILE A 203 10.42 12.66 3.84
C ILE A 203 10.00 12.77 2.37
N LYS A 204 9.20 13.78 2.01
CA LYS A 204 8.75 14.02 0.63
C LYS A 204 9.85 14.58 -0.27
N ASP A 205 10.80 15.33 0.27
CA ASP A 205 11.94 15.88 -0.45
C ASP A 205 12.87 14.77 -0.97
N LYS A 206 12.83 13.58 -0.34
CA LYS A 206 13.54 12.40 -0.86
C LYS A 206 12.95 11.82 -2.15
N SER A 207 11.73 12.23 -2.53
CA SER A 207 11.00 11.68 -3.68
C SER A 207 10.68 12.74 -4.75
N LYS A 208 11.62 13.63 -5.08
CA LYS A 208 11.39 14.82 -5.94
C LYS A 208 10.75 14.52 -7.32
N SER A 209 11.06 13.38 -7.93
CA SER A 209 10.54 13.00 -9.27
C SER A 209 9.14 12.39 -9.26
N ASP A 210 8.59 12.11 -8.09
CA ASP A 210 7.35 11.34 -7.93
C ASP A 210 6.10 12.12 -8.39
N GLY A 211 6.03 13.41 -8.03
CA GLY A 211 4.87 14.26 -8.34
C GLY A 211 4.66 14.47 -9.84
N ILE A 212 5.73 14.80 -10.57
CA ILE A 212 5.69 15.06 -12.02
C ILE A 212 5.32 13.79 -12.79
N SER A 213 5.93 12.66 -12.43
CA SER A 213 5.68 11.37 -13.10
C SER A 213 4.22 10.93 -12.94
N LYS A 214 3.64 11.13 -11.75
CA LYS A 214 2.22 10.85 -11.48
C LYS A 214 1.29 11.76 -12.25
N LEU A 215 1.58 13.06 -12.29
CA LEU A 215 0.77 14.03 -13.04
C LEU A 215 0.75 13.69 -14.53
N PHE A 216 1.90 13.33 -15.09
CA PHE A 216 1.98 12.90 -16.48
C PHE A 216 1.18 11.63 -16.75
N ALA A 217 1.33 10.60 -15.89
CA ALA A 217 0.57 9.35 -16.02
C ALA A 217 -0.94 9.58 -15.88
N LEU A 218 -1.39 10.37 -14.91
CA LEU A 218 -2.79 10.74 -14.74
C LEU A 218 -3.31 11.53 -15.93
N GLY A 219 -2.53 12.47 -16.47
CA GLY A 219 -2.88 13.20 -17.68
C GLY A 219 -3.11 12.28 -18.89
N GLN A 220 -2.22 11.31 -19.10
CA GLN A 220 -2.37 10.31 -20.18
C GLN A 220 -3.61 9.43 -19.97
N ILE A 221 -3.84 8.95 -18.75
CA ILE A 221 -5.03 8.15 -18.42
C ILE A 221 -6.31 8.97 -18.62
N SER A 222 -6.36 10.21 -18.13
CA SER A 222 -7.50 11.10 -18.30
C SER A 222 -7.77 11.41 -19.77
N TRP A 223 -6.72 11.64 -20.56
CA TRP A 223 -6.84 11.86 -22.00
C TRP A 223 -7.44 10.65 -22.71
N LEU A 224 -6.97 9.44 -22.40
CA LEU A 224 -7.55 8.19 -22.92
C LEU A 224 -9.04 8.07 -22.58
N PHE A 225 -9.42 8.28 -21.32
CA PHE A 225 -10.83 8.22 -20.91
C PHE A 225 -11.69 9.26 -21.61
N LEU A 226 -11.20 10.50 -21.75
CA LEU A 226 -11.89 11.56 -22.47
C LEU A 226 -12.12 11.17 -23.93
N HIS A 227 -11.10 10.61 -24.59
CA HIS A 227 -11.21 10.08 -25.95
C HIS A 227 -12.24 8.95 -26.04
N LEU A 228 -12.21 7.97 -25.13
CA LEU A 228 -13.14 6.85 -25.10
C LEU A 228 -14.59 7.30 -24.93
N ILE A 229 -14.84 8.25 -24.03
CA ILE A 229 -16.17 8.82 -23.78
C ILE A 229 -16.64 9.57 -25.03
N ALA A 230 -15.81 10.44 -25.61
CA ALA A 230 -16.17 11.20 -26.80
C ALA A 230 -16.45 10.29 -28.01
N ARG A 231 -15.65 9.23 -28.21
CA ARG A 231 -15.91 8.23 -29.25
C ARG A 231 -17.24 7.52 -29.05
N THR A 232 -17.53 7.10 -27.82
CA THR A 232 -18.79 6.44 -27.48
C THR A 232 -19.98 7.38 -27.71
N ALA A 233 -19.86 8.65 -27.32
CA ALA A 233 -20.89 9.67 -27.53
C ALA A 233 -21.14 9.96 -29.02
N SER A 234 -20.09 9.89 -29.85
CA SER A 234 -20.17 10.02 -31.30
C SER A 234 -20.56 8.71 -32.02
N SER A 235 -20.94 7.65 -31.28
CA SER A 235 -21.24 6.32 -31.84
C SER A 235 -20.11 5.72 -32.69
N MET A 236 -18.86 6.07 -32.38
CA MET A 236 -17.68 5.53 -33.05
C MET A 236 -17.16 4.29 -32.32
N PRO A 237 -16.68 3.27 -33.06
CA PRO A 237 -16.16 2.06 -32.45
C PRO A 237 -14.88 2.32 -31.66
N VAL A 238 -14.71 1.56 -30.58
CA VAL A 238 -13.55 1.59 -29.67
C VAL A 238 -12.76 0.30 -29.89
N SER A 239 -11.43 0.35 -29.85
CA SER A 239 -10.59 -0.84 -29.98
C SER A 239 -10.55 -1.66 -28.69
N THR A 240 -10.35 -2.97 -28.84
CA THR A 240 -10.02 -3.89 -27.73
C THR A 240 -8.81 -3.38 -26.93
N LEU A 241 -7.80 -2.83 -27.62
CA LEU A 241 -6.58 -2.30 -27.00
C LEU A 241 -6.82 -1.03 -26.17
N GLU A 242 -7.63 -0.09 -26.66
CA GLU A 242 -8.01 1.10 -25.87
C GLU A 242 -8.76 0.70 -24.61
N LEU A 243 -9.66 -0.29 -24.70
CA LEU A 243 -10.43 -0.78 -23.56
C LEU A 243 -9.53 -1.47 -22.52
N PHE A 244 -8.56 -2.28 -22.97
CA PHE A 244 -7.54 -2.88 -22.09
C PHE A 244 -6.65 -1.83 -21.43
N THR A 245 -6.28 -0.79 -22.17
CA THR A 245 -5.53 0.36 -21.66
C THR A 245 -6.34 1.10 -20.58
N ALA A 246 -7.66 1.24 -20.79
CA ALA A 246 -8.57 1.84 -19.81
C ALA A 246 -8.67 1.02 -18.53
N SER A 247 -8.78 -0.31 -18.62
CA SER A 247 -8.74 -1.22 -17.45
C SER A 247 -7.45 -1.01 -16.63
N ASN A 248 -6.30 -1.05 -17.28
CA ASN A 248 -4.99 -0.83 -16.63
C ASN A 248 -4.89 0.57 -16.00
N GLY A 249 -5.36 1.60 -16.72
CA GLY A 249 -5.41 2.97 -16.23
C GLY A 249 -6.32 3.13 -15.01
N ALA A 250 -7.50 2.52 -15.02
CA ALA A 250 -8.43 2.51 -13.88
C ALA A 250 -7.79 1.87 -12.65
N CYS A 251 -7.13 0.72 -12.81
CA CYS A 251 -6.41 0.07 -11.72
C CYS A 251 -5.28 0.93 -11.16
N ALA A 252 -4.49 1.58 -12.03
CA ALA A 252 -3.44 2.51 -11.63
C ALA A 252 -4.00 3.69 -10.81
N VAL A 253 -5.12 4.29 -11.24
CA VAL A 253 -5.81 5.38 -10.53
C VAL A 253 -6.19 4.95 -9.12
N VAL A 254 -6.83 3.78 -8.96
CA VAL A 254 -7.20 3.26 -7.64
C VAL A 254 -5.97 3.02 -6.77
N SER A 255 -4.89 2.45 -7.33
CA SER A 255 -3.63 2.25 -6.59
C SER A 255 -2.99 3.57 -6.15
N TYR A 256 -3.06 4.64 -6.95
CA TYR A 256 -2.59 5.95 -6.53
C TYR A 256 -3.35 6.50 -5.32
N LEU A 257 -4.66 6.23 -5.18
CA LEU A 257 -5.42 6.68 -4.02
C LEU A 257 -4.85 6.12 -2.70
N PHE A 258 -4.43 4.85 -2.70
CA PHE A 258 -3.80 4.22 -1.54
C PHE A 258 -2.35 4.67 -1.32
N TRP A 259 -1.59 4.88 -2.40
CA TRP A 259 -0.16 5.20 -2.34
C TRP A 259 0.18 6.68 -2.50
N TRP A 260 -0.81 7.58 -2.53
CA TRP A 260 -0.57 9.02 -2.65
C TRP A 260 0.36 9.55 -1.55
N SER A 261 0.21 9.01 -0.34
CA SER A 261 1.02 9.39 0.83
C SER A 261 2.29 8.56 1.01
N LYS A 262 2.54 7.55 0.17
CA LYS A 262 3.74 6.69 0.21
C LYS A 262 4.84 7.35 -0.63
N PRO A 263 5.97 7.77 -0.03
CA PRO A 263 7.06 8.37 -0.79
C PRO A 263 7.67 7.34 -1.73
N LYS A 264 8.02 7.75 -2.95
CA LYS A 264 8.50 6.87 -4.01
C LYS A 264 9.98 7.07 -4.28
N ASP A 265 10.66 6.01 -4.74
CA ASP A 265 12.05 6.02 -5.18
C ASP A 265 13.04 6.52 -4.08
N VAL A 266 12.74 6.21 -2.81
CA VAL A 266 13.63 6.56 -1.69
C VAL A 266 14.81 5.59 -1.64
N ALA A 267 16.01 6.08 -1.96
CA ALA A 267 17.21 5.25 -2.03
C ALA A 267 17.86 4.94 -0.66
N GLN A 268 17.71 5.83 0.32
CA GLN A 268 18.39 5.70 1.62
C GLN A 268 17.49 6.01 2.81
N PRO A 269 17.60 5.24 3.91
CA PRO A 269 16.85 5.50 5.13
C PRO A 269 17.33 6.78 5.82
N LEU A 270 16.47 7.34 6.65
CA LEU A 270 16.83 8.36 7.62
C LEU A 270 17.42 7.69 8.86
N VAL A 271 18.61 8.12 9.26
CA VAL A 271 19.31 7.63 10.45
C VAL A 271 19.06 8.58 11.59
N LEU A 272 18.45 8.08 12.67
CA LEU A 272 18.14 8.83 13.88
C LEU A 272 19.10 8.44 14.99
N GLN A 273 19.56 9.40 15.78
CA GLN A 273 20.52 9.14 16.86
C GLN A 273 19.81 8.69 18.13
N SER A 274 20.34 7.64 18.75
CA SER A 274 19.92 7.12 20.06
C SER A 274 20.95 7.50 21.12
N ALA A 275 20.49 7.68 22.37
CA ALA A 275 21.35 7.86 23.54
C ALA A 275 21.81 6.53 24.18
N PHE A 276 21.39 5.39 23.62
CA PHE A 276 21.63 4.04 24.17
C PHE A 276 22.54 3.21 23.28
N THR A 277 23.26 2.26 23.90
CA THR A 277 24.11 1.27 23.20
C THR A 277 23.24 0.24 22.45
N ALA A 278 23.80 -0.47 21.45
CA ALA A 278 23.01 -1.38 20.63
C ALA A 278 22.45 -2.54 21.46
N ALA A 279 23.26 -3.06 22.39
CA ALA A 279 22.86 -4.08 23.35
C ALA A 279 21.70 -3.63 24.25
N GLU A 280 21.73 -2.39 24.75
CA GLU A 280 20.63 -1.83 25.55
C GLU A 280 19.35 -1.67 24.74
N ILE A 281 19.45 -1.19 23.50
CA ILE A 281 18.30 -1.03 22.60
C ILE A 281 17.64 -2.40 22.34
N LEU A 282 18.43 -3.43 22.04
CA LEU A 282 17.91 -4.78 21.79
C LEU A 282 17.28 -5.40 23.04
N LYS A 283 17.90 -5.22 24.21
CA LYS A 283 17.34 -5.70 25.48
C LYS A 283 15.98 -5.05 25.77
N ARG A 284 15.87 -3.74 25.58
CA ARG A 284 14.61 -2.99 25.74
C ARG A 284 13.58 -3.34 24.67
N GLN A 285 14.01 -3.56 23.43
CA GLN A 285 13.13 -4.00 22.36
C GLN A 285 12.45 -5.32 22.76
N GLN A 286 13.22 -6.27 23.30
CA GLN A 286 12.67 -7.55 23.75
C GLN A 286 11.64 -7.37 24.86
N SER A 287 11.91 -6.52 25.86
CA SER A 287 10.91 -6.25 26.91
C SER A 287 9.62 -5.63 26.36
N PHE A 288 9.70 -4.73 25.37
CA PHE A 288 8.50 -4.21 24.71
C PHE A 288 7.75 -5.26 23.89
N LEU A 289 8.47 -6.21 23.28
CA LEU A 289 7.87 -7.31 22.54
C LEU A 289 7.13 -8.27 23.49
N ASP A 290 7.74 -8.58 24.63
CA ASP A 290 7.15 -9.48 25.64
C ASP A 290 5.93 -8.83 26.33
N ALA A 291 5.97 -7.52 26.55
CA ALA A 291 4.86 -6.76 27.12
C ALA A 291 3.71 -6.49 26.12
N SER A 292 3.95 -6.67 24.82
CA SER A 292 2.93 -6.46 23.79
C SER A 292 2.20 -7.78 23.51
N PRO A 293 0.95 -7.98 23.97
CA PRO A 293 0.18 -9.16 23.59
C PRO A 293 0.03 -9.22 22.07
N ASP A 294 -0.18 -10.41 21.51
CA ASP A 294 -0.45 -10.62 20.08
C ASP A 294 -1.63 -9.73 19.68
N LEU A 295 -1.32 -8.53 19.17
CA LEU A 295 -2.29 -7.51 18.81
C LEU A 295 -3.08 -8.02 17.61
N ALA A 296 -4.21 -8.67 17.94
CA ALA A 296 -5.13 -9.25 17.00
C ALA A 296 -5.60 -8.15 16.05
N TYR A 297 -5.42 -8.40 14.76
CA TYR A 297 -5.76 -7.45 13.71
C TYR A 297 -7.29 -7.19 13.72
N PRO A 298 -7.75 -5.92 13.74
CA PRO A 298 -9.19 -5.64 13.87
C PRO A 298 -9.99 -6.17 12.67
N ARG A 299 -11.06 -6.92 12.94
CA ARG A 299 -11.93 -7.56 11.91
C ARG A 299 -12.49 -6.57 10.88
N LYS A 300 -12.75 -5.31 11.25
CA LYS A 300 -13.31 -4.28 10.34
C LYS A 300 -12.48 -4.03 9.08
N TYR A 301 -11.16 -4.15 9.16
CA TYR A 301 -10.28 -3.98 8.00
C TYR A 301 -10.29 -5.18 7.05
N ARG A 302 -10.89 -6.30 7.46
CA ARG A 302 -11.09 -7.47 6.62
C ARG A 302 -12.16 -7.20 5.56
N TYR A 303 -13.35 -6.75 5.97
CA TYR A 303 -14.44 -6.48 5.03
C TYR A 303 -14.07 -5.39 4.00
N ALA A 304 -13.39 -4.33 4.45
CA ALA A 304 -12.91 -3.28 3.56
C ALA A 304 -11.88 -3.77 2.53
N ARG A 305 -11.14 -4.84 2.83
CA ARG A 305 -10.20 -5.45 1.89
C ARG A 305 -10.95 -6.20 0.80
N TRP A 306 -11.92 -7.04 1.18
CA TRP A 306 -12.72 -7.84 0.25
C TRP A 306 -13.51 -6.97 -0.73
N THR A 307 -14.08 -5.87 -0.24
CA THR A 307 -14.82 -4.94 -1.11
C THR A 307 -13.91 -4.30 -2.15
N VAL A 308 -12.69 -3.91 -1.79
CA VAL A 308 -11.73 -3.32 -2.73
C VAL A 308 -11.13 -4.35 -3.67
N GLU A 309 -10.90 -5.58 -3.22
CA GLU A 309 -10.49 -6.68 -4.10
C GLU A 309 -11.58 -7.01 -5.12
N ALA A 310 -12.85 -7.04 -4.71
CA ALA A 310 -13.97 -7.19 -5.64
C ALA A 310 -14.01 -6.06 -6.66
N ILE A 311 -14.03 -4.80 -6.21
CA ILE A 311 -14.04 -3.63 -7.10
C ILE A 311 -12.82 -3.67 -8.04
N GLY A 312 -11.64 -4.00 -7.53
CA GLY A 312 -10.40 -4.09 -8.30
C GLY A 312 -10.45 -5.17 -9.38
N SER A 313 -10.98 -6.35 -9.08
CA SER A 313 -11.17 -7.43 -10.06
C SER A 313 -12.10 -7.01 -11.19
N TRP A 314 -13.19 -6.29 -10.90
CA TRP A 314 -14.10 -5.80 -11.94
C TRP A 314 -13.50 -4.64 -12.75
N LEU A 315 -12.81 -3.70 -12.10
CA LEU A 315 -12.11 -2.60 -12.79
C LEU A 315 -10.97 -3.10 -13.69
N ALA A 316 -10.33 -4.20 -13.32
CA ALA A 316 -9.32 -4.88 -14.12
C ALA A 316 -9.89 -5.68 -15.30
N ASN A 317 -11.22 -5.68 -15.47
CA ASN A 317 -11.94 -6.43 -16.49
C ASN A 317 -13.00 -5.56 -17.20
N LEU A 318 -12.67 -4.32 -17.60
CA LEU A 318 -13.61 -3.47 -18.37
C LEU A 318 -13.87 -3.98 -19.78
N GLU A 319 -13.18 -5.04 -20.20
CA GLU A 319 -13.31 -5.66 -21.51
C GLU A 319 -14.69 -6.29 -21.75
N ILE A 320 -15.46 -6.52 -20.68
CA ILE A 320 -16.88 -6.85 -20.77
C ILE A 320 -17.69 -5.77 -21.52
N LEU A 321 -17.25 -4.49 -21.51
CA LEU A 321 -17.88 -3.42 -22.29
C LEU A 321 -17.76 -3.66 -23.80
N GLY A 322 -16.78 -4.45 -24.24
CA GLY A 322 -16.57 -4.89 -25.62
C GLY A 322 -17.46 -6.06 -26.04
N TRP A 323 -18.56 -6.35 -25.35
CA TRP A 323 -19.41 -7.53 -25.58
C TRP A 323 -19.90 -7.68 -27.04
N ASN A 324 -20.13 -6.54 -27.69
CA ASN A 324 -20.67 -6.45 -29.05
C ASN A 324 -19.60 -6.14 -30.10
N PHE A 325 -18.32 -6.27 -29.77
CA PHE A 325 -17.26 -6.05 -30.76
C PHE A 325 -17.33 -7.11 -31.88
N PRO A 326 -17.07 -6.69 -33.14
CA PRO A 326 -16.93 -7.62 -34.24
C PRO A 326 -15.59 -8.34 -34.09
N PHE A 327 -15.62 -9.68 -34.17
CA PHE A 327 -14.43 -10.53 -34.21
C PHE A 327 -14.42 -11.31 -35.53
N PRO A 328 -13.22 -11.63 -36.08
CA PRO A 328 -13.09 -12.40 -37.31
C PRO A 328 -13.82 -13.74 -37.27
N THR A 329 -13.71 -14.44 -36.14
CA THR A 329 -14.31 -15.76 -35.96
C THR A 329 -15.34 -15.78 -34.82
N TYR A 330 -16.35 -16.64 -34.97
CA TYR A 330 -17.33 -16.90 -33.91
C TYR A 330 -16.67 -17.49 -32.65
N THR A 331 -15.60 -18.27 -32.82
CA THR A 331 -14.81 -18.84 -31.72
C THR A 331 -14.12 -17.78 -30.88
N GLU A 332 -13.49 -16.78 -31.51
CA GLU A 332 -12.86 -15.65 -30.81
C GLU A 332 -13.92 -14.82 -30.07
N GLN A 333 -15.08 -14.59 -30.67
CA GLN A 333 -16.17 -13.87 -30.02
C GLN A 333 -16.71 -14.58 -28.77
N ILE A 334 -16.94 -15.90 -28.84
CA ILE A 334 -17.37 -16.67 -27.66
C ILE A 334 -16.26 -16.70 -26.61
N ALA A 335 -15.00 -16.88 -27.03
CA ALA A 335 -13.87 -16.90 -26.11
C ALA A 335 -13.78 -15.57 -25.36
N TRP A 336 -13.83 -14.44 -26.08
CA TRP A 336 -13.85 -13.10 -25.49
C TRP A 336 -14.95 -12.93 -24.43
N ARG A 337 -16.20 -13.26 -24.80
CA ARG A 337 -17.37 -13.15 -23.92
C ARG A 337 -17.23 -14.03 -22.68
N SER A 338 -16.86 -15.28 -22.87
CA SER A 338 -16.70 -16.25 -21.79
C SER A 338 -15.58 -15.83 -20.83
N LEU A 339 -14.44 -15.38 -21.35
CA LEU A 339 -13.29 -14.98 -20.56
C LEU A 339 -13.50 -13.67 -19.80
N SER A 340 -14.21 -12.70 -20.40
CA SER A 340 -14.54 -11.43 -19.74
C SER A 340 -15.41 -11.60 -18.48
N ILE A 341 -16.21 -12.67 -18.41
CA ILE A 341 -17.00 -13.04 -17.22
C ILE A 341 -16.18 -13.92 -16.28
N PHE A 342 -15.45 -14.90 -16.83
CA PHE A 342 -14.70 -15.86 -16.05
C PHE A 342 -13.57 -15.22 -15.22
N LEU A 343 -12.78 -14.34 -15.82
CA LEU A 343 -11.60 -13.73 -15.19
C LEU A 343 -11.88 -13.01 -13.86
N PRO A 344 -12.85 -12.07 -13.76
CA PRO A 344 -13.11 -11.38 -12.49
C PRO A 344 -13.62 -12.32 -11.39
N ILE A 345 -14.42 -13.32 -11.75
CA ILE A 345 -14.93 -14.34 -10.81
C ILE A 345 -13.79 -15.24 -10.33
N TRP A 346 -12.95 -15.70 -11.26
CA TRP A 346 -11.81 -16.56 -10.97
C TRP A 346 -10.79 -15.84 -10.08
N ALA A 347 -10.47 -14.58 -10.37
CA ALA A 347 -9.62 -13.74 -9.54
C ALA A 347 -10.15 -13.66 -8.10
N LEU A 348 -11.44 -13.36 -7.92
CA LEU A 348 -12.05 -13.32 -6.58
C LEU A 348 -11.97 -14.64 -5.83
N SER A 349 -12.16 -15.76 -6.53
CA SER A 349 -12.05 -17.09 -5.93
C SER A 349 -10.64 -17.40 -5.40
N ILE A 350 -9.60 -16.99 -6.14
CA ILE A 350 -8.19 -17.15 -5.73
C ILE A 350 -7.92 -16.36 -4.44
N TRP A 351 -8.40 -15.12 -4.37
CA TRP A 351 -8.20 -14.27 -3.19
C TRP A 351 -8.90 -14.83 -1.95
N GLN A 352 -10.10 -15.37 -2.13
CA GLN A 352 -10.85 -16.02 -1.07
C GLN A 352 -10.17 -17.30 -0.55
N ILE A 353 -9.56 -18.11 -1.43
CA ILE A 353 -8.76 -19.29 -1.06
C ILE A 353 -7.45 -18.89 -0.36
N GLY A 354 -6.86 -17.77 -0.78
CA GLY A 354 -5.64 -17.22 -0.21
C GLY A 354 -5.80 -16.72 1.23
N GLU A 355 -7.02 -16.45 1.69
CA GLU A 355 -7.24 -15.85 2.99
C GLU A 355 -6.96 -16.83 4.15
N TRP A 356 -6.17 -16.35 5.10
CA TRP A 356 -5.71 -17.05 6.28
C TRP A 356 -6.59 -16.61 7.45
N ASP A 357 -7.57 -17.42 7.84
CA ASP A 357 -8.13 -17.36 9.18
C ASP A 357 -8.37 -18.80 9.66
N GLU A 358 -7.51 -19.25 10.56
CA GLU A 358 -7.60 -20.56 11.21
C GLU A 358 -8.93 -20.73 11.98
N LYS A 359 -9.66 -19.64 12.23
CA LYS A 359 -10.96 -19.63 12.91
C LYS A 359 -12.17 -19.73 11.97
N LEU A 360 -12.01 -19.74 10.64
CA LEU A 360 -13.13 -19.94 9.71
C LEU A 360 -13.37 -21.43 9.43
N ARG A 361 -14.61 -21.90 9.64
CA ARG A 361 -15.06 -23.30 9.47
C ARG A 361 -14.83 -23.93 8.09
N PHE A 362 -14.56 -23.14 7.05
CA PHE A 362 -14.34 -23.60 5.67
C PHE A 362 -12.87 -23.49 5.18
N SER A 363 -11.92 -23.24 6.08
CA SER A 363 -10.52 -23.06 5.69
C SER A 363 -9.88 -24.36 5.17
N LEU A 364 -9.35 -24.32 3.95
CA LEU A 364 -8.50 -25.38 3.39
C LEU A 364 -7.28 -25.63 4.30
N LYS A 365 -6.93 -26.90 4.51
CA LYS A 365 -5.70 -27.27 5.25
C LYS A 365 -4.50 -26.59 4.59
N PRO A 366 -3.53 -26.05 5.37
CA PRO A 366 -2.42 -25.25 4.82
C PRO A 366 -1.56 -26.02 3.80
N LYS A 367 -1.44 -27.34 3.95
CA LYS A 367 -0.75 -28.22 2.99
C LYS A 367 -1.45 -28.27 1.62
N ILE A 368 -2.78 -28.29 1.61
CA ILE A 368 -3.59 -28.34 0.39
C ILE A 368 -3.56 -26.98 -0.29
N ARG A 369 -3.75 -25.90 0.46
CA ARG A 369 -3.71 -24.53 -0.08
C ARG A 369 -2.38 -24.20 -0.77
N LYS A 370 -1.24 -24.58 -0.17
CA LYS A 370 0.09 -24.40 -0.78
C LYS A 370 0.23 -25.11 -2.14
N LYS A 371 -0.57 -26.15 -2.40
CA LYS A 371 -0.62 -26.85 -3.69
C LYS A 371 -1.65 -26.24 -4.65
N ILE A 372 -2.84 -25.86 -4.17
CA ILE A 372 -3.93 -25.35 -5.01
C ILE A 372 -3.66 -23.93 -5.52
N VAL A 373 -3.20 -23.02 -4.65
CA VAL A 373 -2.99 -21.62 -5.01
C VAL A 373 -2.04 -21.43 -6.21
N PRO A 374 -0.86 -22.07 -6.30
CA PRO A 374 0.00 -21.90 -7.46
C PRO A 374 -0.65 -22.43 -8.74
N ILE A 375 -1.41 -23.54 -8.68
CA ILE A 375 -2.14 -24.07 -9.84
C ILE A 375 -3.19 -23.05 -10.33
N ALA A 376 -3.98 -22.49 -9.40
CA ALA A 376 -5.00 -21.51 -9.73
C ALA A 376 -4.41 -20.22 -10.32
N LEU A 377 -3.27 -19.76 -9.81
CA LEU A 377 -2.51 -18.63 -10.34
C LEU A 377 -1.95 -18.91 -11.74
N THR A 378 -1.44 -20.12 -11.99
CA THR A 378 -0.97 -20.52 -13.33
C THR A 378 -2.13 -20.51 -14.33
N ILE A 379 -3.29 -21.09 -13.97
CA ILE A 379 -4.48 -21.06 -14.83
C ILE A 379 -4.88 -19.62 -15.14
N TYR A 380 -4.98 -18.78 -14.11
CA TYR A 380 -5.31 -17.37 -14.25
C TYR A 380 -4.33 -16.63 -15.19
N GLY A 381 -3.02 -16.81 -14.97
CA GLY A 381 -1.98 -16.20 -15.78
C GLY A 381 -2.03 -16.64 -17.25
N THR A 382 -2.24 -17.94 -17.51
CA THR A 382 -2.41 -18.46 -18.88
C THR A 382 -3.63 -17.86 -19.56
N VAL A 383 -4.77 -17.79 -18.87
CA VAL A 383 -5.99 -17.19 -19.41
C VAL A 383 -5.79 -15.71 -19.70
N ARG A 384 -5.13 -14.96 -18.81
CA ARG A 384 -4.78 -13.55 -19.04
C ARG A 384 -3.85 -13.36 -20.23
N LEU A 385 -2.83 -14.21 -20.39
CA LEU A 385 -1.93 -14.14 -21.53
C LEU A 385 -2.66 -14.40 -22.85
N TYR A 386 -3.54 -15.41 -22.90
CA TYR A 386 -4.39 -15.64 -24.07
C TYR A 386 -5.26 -14.42 -24.37
N PHE A 387 -5.89 -13.84 -23.34
CA PHE A 387 -6.74 -12.66 -23.49
C PHE A 387 -5.97 -11.44 -24.03
N ILE A 388 -4.72 -11.24 -23.57
CA ILE A 388 -3.84 -10.19 -24.11
C ILE A 388 -3.49 -10.47 -25.57
N VAL A 389 -3.18 -11.72 -25.93
CA VAL A 389 -2.95 -12.08 -27.33
C VAL A 389 -4.17 -11.75 -28.18
N GLU A 390 -5.37 -12.08 -27.71
CA GLU A 390 -6.65 -11.78 -28.38
C GLU A 390 -6.84 -10.27 -28.61
N ILE A 391 -6.46 -9.43 -27.64
CA ILE A 391 -6.52 -7.98 -27.76
C ILE A 391 -5.67 -7.49 -28.94
N PHE A 392 -4.45 -8.03 -29.09
CA PHE A 392 -3.55 -7.64 -30.19
C PHE A 392 -3.94 -8.27 -31.52
N THR A 393 -4.41 -9.53 -31.55
CA THR A 393 -4.87 -10.19 -32.78
C THR A 393 -6.14 -9.55 -33.31
N GLY A 394 -7.02 -9.04 -32.44
CA GLY A 394 -8.22 -8.29 -32.82
C GLY A 394 -7.95 -7.03 -33.64
N LEU A 395 -6.73 -6.46 -33.60
CA LEU A 395 -6.36 -5.31 -34.44
C LEU A 395 -6.20 -5.65 -35.93
N ARG A 396 -6.17 -6.95 -36.30
CA ARG A 396 -6.03 -7.40 -37.68
C ARG A 396 -7.26 -7.14 -38.54
N GLU A 397 -8.43 -7.11 -37.91
CA GLU A 397 -9.70 -6.85 -38.59
C GLU A 397 -10.57 -5.94 -37.71
N THR A 398 -10.43 -4.64 -37.93
CA THR A 398 -11.18 -3.62 -37.18
C THR A 398 -12.07 -2.82 -38.12
N PRO A 399 -13.23 -2.29 -37.66
CA PRO A 399 -14.05 -1.43 -38.50
C PRO A 399 -13.27 -0.17 -38.91
N ALA A 400 -13.32 0.23 -40.18
CA ALA A 400 -12.59 1.42 -40.65
C ALA A 400 -12.92 2.71 -39.84
N ALA A 401 -14.15 2.83 -39.33
CA ALA A 401 -14.59 3.93 -38.47
C ALA A 401 -13.81 4.05 -37.14
N LEU A 402 -13.07 3.01 -36.75
CA LEU A 402 -12.19 3.00 -35.57
C LEU A 402 -11.06 4.04 -35.68
N TYR A 403 -10.62 4.29 -36.92
CA TYR A 403 -9.56 5.24 -37.25
C TYR A 403 -10.09 6.65 -37.55
N GLY A 404 -11.41 6.87 -37.48
CA GLY A 404 -11.99 8.21 -37.52
C GLY A 404 -11.57 9.04 -36.31
N THR A 405 -11.27 10.32 -36.52
CA THR A 405 -10.97 11.27 -35.43
C THR A 405 -12.27 11.83 -34.86
N VAL A 406 -12.29 12.08 -33.54
CA VAL A 406 -13.39 12.81 -32.91
C VAL A 406 -13.35 14.24 -33.40
N ASP A 407 -14.47 14.73 -33.94
CA ASP A 407 -14.62 16.14 -34.26
C ASP A 407 -14.89 16.94 -32.98
N TRP A 408 -13.82 17.42 -32.36
CA TRP A 408 -13.90 18.20 -31.12
C TRP A 408 -14.65 19.53 -31.32
N THR A 409 -14.77 20.04 -32.56
CA THR A 409 -15.45 21.31 -32.81
C THR A 409 -16.94 21.26 -32.51
N GLN A 410 -17.56 20.08 -32.56
CA GLN A 410 -18.96 19.86 -32.17
C GLN A 410 -19.20 19.97 -30.65
N TYR A 411 -18.14 19.82 -29.85
CA TYR A 411 -18.20 19.86 -28.39
C TYR A 411 -17.73 21.19 -27.81
N ILE A 412 -17.05 22.02 -28.60
CA ILE A 412 -16.73 23.39 -28.21
C ILE A 412 -18.03 24.18 -28.31
N LEU A 413 -18.51 24.68 -27.16
CA LEU A 413 -19.66 25.59 -27.11
C LEU A 413 -19.48 26.66 -28.19
N HIS A 414 -20.39 26.68 -29.16
CA HIS A 414 -20.47 27.75 -30.14
C HIS A 414 -20.78 29.04 -29.37
N VAL A 415 -19.75 29.85 -29.10
CA VAL A 415 -19.87 31.20 -28.52
C VAL A 415 -20.22 32.18 -29.64
#